data_AF-R6VXL2-F1
#
_entry.id   AF-R6VXL2-F1
#
_cell.length_a   1.000
_cell.length_b   1.000
_cell.length_c   1.000
_cell.angle_alpha   90.00
_cell.angle_beta   90.00
_cell.angle_gamma   90.00
#
_symmetry.space_group_name_H-M   'P 1'
#
loop_
_entity.id
_entity.type
_entity.pdbx_description
1 polymer ?
#
loop_
_entity_poly.entity_id
_entity_poly.type
_entity_poly.pdbx_seq_one_letter_code
_entity_poly.pdbx_strand_id
1 'polypeptide(L)'
;MPSVTLPCHMSLFHSVPPERHGIVTNIFTPQVRPVQGICERVRAAGKKAALFYDWGELRDLAQPDSLDFGMYISGHTNGFAQAQAKLKETVKSYIRESSPDFVFFYLGLPDEIGHAKGWMKEDYMKAVHDSMETVGEVAGTLPDDYITIITTIHPQKPRRPGRTRLYARHGSAGRHDDPDPVPRQESPAHRFRLRKHS
;
A
#
# COMPACT_ATOMS: atom_id res chain seq x y z
N MET A 1 3.82 -14.83 -4.79
CA MET A 1 3.53 -13.42 -4.42
C MET A 1 3.85 -13.18 -2.94
N PRO A 2 4.95 -12.48 -2.61
CA PRO A 2 5.13 -11.95 -1.27
C PRO A 2 4.11 -10.83 -1.02
N SER A 3 3.43 -10.82 0.13
CA SER A 3 2.58 -9.71 0.56
C SER A 3 3.45 -8.58 1.12
N VAL A 4 4.14 -7.87 0.23
CA VAL A 4 5.12 -6.82 0.53
C VAL A 4 4.73 -5.57 -0.26
N THR A 5 4.89 -4.40 0.35
CA THR A 5 4.28 -3.14 -0.07
C THR A 5 4.66 -2.73 -1.50
N LEU A 6 5.96 -2.62 -1.81
CA LEU A 6 6.41 -2.15 -3.13
C LEU A 6 6.09 -3.15 -4.26
N PRO A 7 6.35 -4.46 -4.14
CA PRO A 7 5.99 -5.44 -5.18
C PRO A 7 4.51 -5.37 -5.58
N CYS A 8 3.61 -5.23 -4.61
CA CYS A 8 2.18 -5.12 -4.91
C CYS A 8 1.83 -3.83 -5.63
N HIS A 9 2.43 -2.68 -5.28
CA HIS A 9 2.23 -1.43 -6.02
C HIS A 9 2.80 -1.50 -7.44
N MET A 10 3.98 -2.10 -7.62
CA MET A 10 4.55 -2.33 -8.95
C MET A 10 3.63 -3.22 -9.80
N SER A 11 3.05 -4.27 -9.22
CA SER A 11 2.07 -5.09 -9.92
C SER A 11 0.80 -4.32 -10.29
N LEU A 12 0.33 -3.44 -9.40
CA LEU A 12 -0.84 -2.57 -9.66
C LEU A 12 -0.57 -1.57 -10.79
N PHE A 13 0.60 -0.92 -10.79
CA PHE A 13 0.95 0.10 -11.78
C PHE A 13 1.29 -0.49 -13.16
N HIS A 14 1.97 -1.64 -13.17
CA HIS A 14 2.47 -2.24 -14.42
C HIS A 14 1.59 -3.38 -14.94
N SER A 15 0.52 -3.76 -14.22
CA SER A 15 -0.41 -4.83 -14.62
C SER A 15 0.27 -6.16 -14.95
N VAL A 16 1.39 -6.46 -14.27
CA VAL A 16 2.17 -7.69 -14.42
C VAL A 16 2.62 -8.17 -13.04
N PRO A 17 2.88 -9.47 -12.84
CA PRO A 17 3.27 -9.97 -11.52
C PRO A 17 4.77 -9.68 -11.23
N PRO A 18 5.25 -9.89 -9.98
CA PRO A 18 6.64 -9.62 -9.59
C PRO A 18 7.69 -10.35 -10.41
N GLU A 19 7.37 -11.53 -10.93
CA GLU A 19 8.26 -12.30 -11.81
C GLU A 19 8.53 -11.55 -13.13
N ARG A 20 7.65 -10.62 -13.52
CA ARG A 20 7.77 -9.83 -14.75
C ARG A 20 8.38 -8.45 -14.51
N HIS A 21 7.98 -7.75 -13.44
CA HIS A 21 8.55 -6.44 -13.11
C HIS A 21 9.80 -6.51 -12.21
N GLY A 22 10.19 -7.70 -11.75
CA GLY A 22 11.47 -7.96 -11.06
C GLY A 22 11.61 -7.39 -9.64
N ILE A 23 10.60 -6.69 -9.13
CA ILE A 23 10.61 -6.09 -7.79
C ILE A 23 9.95 -7.04 -6.79
N VAL A 24 10.74 -7.63 -5.90
CA VAL A 24 10.27 -8.65 -4.95
C VAL A 24 10.46 -8.25 -3.47
N THR A 25 11.02 -7.07 -3.22
CA THR A 25 11.22 -6.46 -1.89
C THR A 25 10.81 -4.97 -1.91
N ASN A 26 10.90 -4.28 -0.79
CA ASN A 26 10.71 -2.82 -0.71
C ASN A 26 11.91 -2.01 -1.24
N ILE A 27 12.93 -2.66 -1.80
CA ILE A 27 14.06 -1.98 -2.43
C ILE A 27 13.87 -2.02 -3.94
N PHE A 28 13.72 -0.85 -4.55
CA PHE A 28 13.62 -0.74 -6.00
C PHE A 28 14.93 -1.20 -6.67
N THR A 29 14.79 -1.94 -7.76
CA THR A 29 15.90 -2.36 -8.62
C THR A 29 15.53 -2.04 -10.07
N PRO A 30 16.27 -1.16 -10.76
CA PRO A 30 15.93 -0.76 -12.12
C PRO A 30 16.02 -1.95 -13.08
N GLN A 31 15.05 -2.04 -14.00
CA GLN A 31 15.07 -3.03 -15.07
C GLN A 31 15.82 -2.49 -16.29
N VAL A 32 16.56 -3.35 -16.99
CA VAL A 32 17.19 -3.00 -18.28
C VAL A 32 16.14 -2.67 -19.34
N ARG A 33 14.98 -3.34 -19.27
CA ARG A 33 13.83 -3.11 -20.17
C ARG A 33 12.56 -3.01 -19.31
N PRO A 34 12.26 -1.81 -18.77
CA PRO A 34 11.13 -1.64 -17.87
C PRO A 34 9.80 -1.92 -18.58
N VAL A 35 8.88 -2.53 -17.86
CA VAL A 35 7.49 -2.67 -18.31
C VAL A 35 6.81 -1.31 -18.21
N GLN A 36 6.15 -0.85 -19.28
CA GLN A 36 5.36 0.38 -19.22
C GLN A 36 4.13 0.17 -18.33
N GLY A 37 3.99 1.02 -17.32
CA GLY A 37 2.83 1.07 -16.44
C GLY A 37 1.84 2.17 -16.83
N ILE A 38 0.86 2.40 -15.97
CA ILE A 38 -0.24 3.32 -16.24
C ILE A 38 0.23 4.75 -16.50
N CYS A 39 1.24 5.24 -15.78
CA CYS A 39 1.78 6.60 -15.95
C CYS A 39 2.37 6.81 -17.34
N GLU A 40 3.18 5.85 -17.82
CA GLU A 40 3.77 5.91 -19.16
C GLU A 40 2.68 5.89 -20.24
N ARG A 41 1.62 5.09 -20.03
CA ARG A 41 0.49 4.98 -20.97
C ARG A 41 -0.35 6.27 -21.01
N VAL A 42 -0.57 6.91 -19.86
CA VAL A 42 -1.24 8.22 -19.75
C VAL A 42 -0.42 9.28 -20.50
N ARG A 43 0.88 9.39 -20.23
CA ARG A 43 1.76 10.32 -20.93
C ARG A 43 1.76 10.08 -22.44
N ALA A 44 1.87 8.83 -22.88
CA ALA A 44 1.86 8.48 -24.31
C ALA A 44 0.54 8.87 -25.03
N ALA A 45 -0.56 9.00 -24.28
CA ALA A 45 -1.84 9.50 -24.78
C ALA A 45 -1.94 11.04 -24.78
N GLY A 46 -0.88 11.77 -24.43
CA GLY A 46 -0.89 13.23 -24.30
C GLY A 46 -1.65 13.74 -23.08
N LYS A 47 -1.87 12.86 -22.09
CA LYS A 47 -2.66 13.12 -20.89
C LYS A 47 -1.78 13.38 -19.67
N LYS A 48 -2.39 13.88 -18.59
CA LYS A 48 -1.68 14.28 -17.37
C LYS A 48 -1.77 13.25 -16.25
N ALA A 49 -0.62 12.87 -15.68
CA ALA A 49 -0.53 11.96 -14.54
C ALA A 49 0.10 12.65 -13.32
N ALA A 50 -0.48 12.44 -12.13
CA ALA A 50 0.04 12.98 -10.88
C ALA A 50 0.05 11.99 -9.72
N LEU A 51 1.14 11.99 -8.94
CA LEU A 51 1.34 11.09 -7.80
C LEU A 51 1.50 11.90 -6.49
N PHE A 52 0.82 11.47 -5.44
CA PHE A 52 0.84 12.04 -4.09
C PHE A 52 1.03 10.91 -3.08
N TYR A 53 2.12 10.93 -2.32
CA TYR A 53 2.47 9.81 -1.44
C TYR A 53 3.34 10.22 -0.25
N ASP A 54 3.23 9.46 0.85
CA ASP A 54 3.98 9.68 2.10
C ASP A 54 5.05 8.61 2.39
N TRP A 55 5.17 7.59 1.53
CA TRP A 55 6.17 6.52 1.64
C TRP A 55 7.16 6.56 0.45
N GLY A 56 8.45 6.74 0.76
CA GLY A 56 9.45 7.21 -0.22
C GLY A 56 9.79 6.20 -1.32
N GLU A 57 9.58 4.93 -1.05
CA GLU A 57 9.80 3.79 -1.95
C GLU A 57 8.87 3.82 -3.17
N LEU A 58 7.77 4.58 -3.09
CA LEU A 58 6.84 4.78 -4.22
C LEU A 58 7.35 5.78 -5.27
N ARG A 59 8.48 6.45 -5.03
CA ARG A 59 9.08 7.38 -6.01
C ARG A 59 9.43 6.73 -7.34
N ASP A 60 9.65 5.41 -7.32
CA ASP A 60 10.13 4.62 -8.46
C ASP A 60 8.97 3.94 -9.24
N LEU A 61 7.70 4.30 -8.96
CA LEU A 61 6.51 3.73 -9.63
C LEU A 61 6.33 4.18 -11.09
N ALA A 62 6.88 5.33 -11.45
CA ALA A 62 6.79 5.90 -12.79
C ALA A 62 8.20 6.12 -13.35
N GLN A 63 8.35 5.91 -14.65
CA GLN A 63 9.56 6.23 -15.39
C GLN A 63 9.77 7.75 -15.47
N PRO A 64 11.02 8.21 -15.67
CA PRO A 64 11.30 9.61 -15.95
C PRO A 64 10.37 10.20 -17.03
N ASP A 65 9.98 11.46 -16.86
CA ASP A 65 9.10 12.23 -17.76
C ASP A 65 7.67 11.68 -17.97
N SER A 66 7.26 10.65 -17.21
CA SER A 66 5.92 10.07 -17.29
C SER A 66 4.87 10.79 -16.43
N LEU A 67 5.30 11.72 -15.57
CA LEU A 67 4.43 12.49 -14.67
C LEU A 67 4.42 13.97 -15.04
N ASP A 68 3.31 14.63 -14.73
CA ASP A 68 3.15 16.09 -14.80
C ASP A 68 3.35 16.72 -13.42
N PHE A 69 3.08 15.95 -12.36
CA PHE A 69 3.30 16.37 -10.99
C PHE A 69 3.58 15.19 -10.07
N GLY A 70 4.52 15.36 -9.14
CA GLY A 70 4.81 14.40 -8.10
C GLY A 70 5.03 15.12 -6.78
N MET A 71 4.29 14.73 -5.74
CA MET A 71 4.48 15.24 -4.39
C MET A 71 4.78 14.09 -3.44
N TYR A 72 5.96 14.17 -2.83
CA TYR A 72 6.37 13.30 -1.74
C TYR A 72 6.49 14.11 -0.45
N ILE A 73 5.83 13.66 0.61
CA ILE A 73 6.01 14.20 1.95
C ILE A 73 6.32 13.04 2.89
N SER A 74 7.58 12.90 3.29
CA SER A 74 8.01 11.76 4.10
C SER A 74 7.24 11.61 5.40
N GLY A 75 6.45 10.53 5.52
CA GLY A 75 5.77 10.15 6.75
C GLY A 75 6.76 9.75 7.86
N HIS A 76 7.91 9.17 7.51
CA HIS A 76 8.92 8.78 8.49
C HIS A 76 9.62 9.98 9.15
N THR A 77 9.91 11.06 8.42
CA THR A 77 10.58 12.24 9.00
C THR A 77 9.61 13.29 9.54
N ASN A 78 8.41 13.41 8.96
CA ASN A 78 7.43 14.43 9.34
C ASN A 78 6.29 13.90 10.23
N GLY A 79 6.16 12.58 10.37
CA GLY A 79 4.98 11.91 10.92
C GLY A 79 3.91 11.70 9.85
N PHE A 80 3.37 10.47 9.78
CA PHE A 80 2.38 10.10 8.76
C PHE A 80 1.08 10.90 8.85
N ALA A 81 0.62 11.26 10.05
CA ALA A 81 -0.59 12.07 10.20
C ALA A 81 -0.39 13.49 9.64
N GLN A 82 0.76 14.12 9.90
CA GLN A 82 1.11 15.43 9.37
C GLN A 82 1.35 15.40 7.86
N ALA A 83 2.02 14.35 7.37
CA ALA A 83 2.22 14.13 5.93
C ALA A 83 0.88 13.99 5.20
N GLN A 84 -0.02 13.13 5.71
CA GLN A 84 -1.38 12.96 5.19
C GLN A 84 -2.15 14.29 5.14
N ALA A 85 -2.13 15.09 6.20
CA ALA A 85 -2.82 16.38 6.23
C ALA A 85 -2.29 17.35 5.15
N LYS A 86 -0.98 17.40 4.93
CA LYS A 86 -0.37 18.25 3.89
C LYS A 86 -0.66 17.72 2.48
N LEU A 87 -0.57 16.40 2.27
CA LEU A 87 -0.89 15.78 0.99
C LEU A 87 -2.37 16.00 0.62
N LYS A 88 -3.29 15.89 1.58
CA LYS A 88 -4.73 16.17 1.40
C LYS A 88 -4.97 17.54 0.76
N GLU A 89 -4.37 18.58 1.32
CA GLU A 89 -4.56 19.94 0.78
C GLU A 89 -3.86 20.13 -0.57
N THR A 90 -2.69 19.51 -0.75
CA THR A 90 -1.94 19.59 -2.01
C THR A 90 -2.69 18.92 -3.15
N VAL A 91 -3.26 17.72 -2.93
CA VAL A 91 -4.01 17.00 -3.99
C VAL A 91 -5.28 17.75 -4.36
N LYS A 92 -6.01 18.31 -3.39
CA LYS A 92 -7.21 19.13 -3.63
C LYS A 92 -6.89 20.38 -4.45
N SER A 93 -5.81 21.10 -4.12
CA SER A 93 -5.36 22.28 -4.88
C SER A 93 -4.95 21.90 -6.30
N TYR A 94 -4.12 20.88 -6.46
CA TYR A 94 -3.62 20.46 -7.77
C TYR A 94 -4.74 19.99 -8.71
N ILE A 95 -5.72 19.23 -8.21
CA ILE A 95 -6.85 18.77 -9.04
C ILE A 95 -7.66 19.94 -9.59
N ARG A 96 -7.95 20.95 -8.74
CA ARG A 96 -8.68 22.15 -9.17
C ARG A 96 -7.91 22.99 -10.19
N GLU A 97 -6.59 23.09 -10.04
CA GLU A 97 -5.76 23.97 -10.86
C GLU A 97 -5.33 23.34 -12.18
N SER A 98 -5.09 22.02 -12.18
CA SER A 98 -4.41 21.34 -13.29
C SER A 98 -5.27 20.32 -14.04
N SER A 99 -6.40 19.90 -13.45
CA SER A 99 -7.33 18.89 -13.99
C SER A 99 -6.62 17.67 -14.58
N PRO A 100 -5.86 16.90 -13.77
CA PRO A 100 -5.10 15.74 -14.25
C PRO A 100 -5.99 14.56 -14.70
N ASP A 101 -5.62 13.85 -15.76
CA ASP A 101 -6.37 12.67 -16.23
C ASP A 101 -6.19 11.44 -15.33
N PHE A 102 -5.11 11.39 -14.55
CA PHE A 102 -4.83 10.30 -13.62
C PHE A 102 -4.20 10.84 -12.33
N VAL A 103 -4.76 10.47 -11.19
CA VAL A 103 -4.23 10.78 -9.86
C VAL A 103 -4.05 9.50 -9.07
N PHE A 104 -2.84 9.32 -8.54
CA PHE A 104 -2.58 8.33 -7.51
C PHE A 104 -2.32 9.03 -6.17
N PHE A 105 -3.13 8.71 -5.17
CA PHE A 105 -3.05 9.26 -3.83
C PHE A 105 -2.88 8.13 -2.81
N TYR A 106 -1.70 8.06 -2.21
CA TYR A 106 -1.31 7.01 -1.26
C TYR A 106 -1.21 7.57 0.16
N LEU A 107 -1.75 6.81 1.12
CA LEU A 107 -1.73 7.11 2.55
C LEU A 107 -1.15 5.92 3.33
N GLY A 108 0.04 6.08 3.91
CA GLY A 108 0.73 5.04 4.66
C GLY A 108 0.34 4.96 6.14
N LEU A 109 -0.43 5.92 6.66
CA LEU A 109 -0.75 6.04 8.08
C LEU A 109 -1.33 4.74 8.72
N PRO A 110 -2.33 4.05 8.13
CA PRO A 110 -2.87 2.83 8.74
C PRO A 110 -1.83 1.70 8.80
N ASP A 111 -0.96 1.61 7.80
CA ASP A 111 0.06 0.58 7.75
C ASP A 111 1.11 0.81 8.86
N GLU A 112 1.61 2.03 8.96
CA GLU A 112 2.58 2.42 10.00
C GLU A 112 2.03 2.19 11.41
N ILE A 113 0.80 2.65 11.69
CA ILE A 113 0.20 2.50 13.03
C ILE A 113 -0.06 1.02 13.34
N GLY A 114 -0.51 0.24 12.36
CA GLY A 114 -0.72 -1.18 12.53
C GLY A 114 0.59 -1.95 12.78
N HIS A 115 1.70 -1.52 12.18
CA HIS A 115 3.03 -2.05 12.47
C HIS A 115 3.53 -1.67 13.87
N ALA A 116 3.35 -0.42 14.29
CA ALA A 116 3.85 0.10 15.56
C ALA A 116 3.04 -0.41 16.76
N LYS A 117 1.71 -0.42 16.64
CA LYS A 117 0.80 -0.63 17.77
C LYS A 117 -0.01 -1.93 17.70
N GLY A 118 -0.16 -2.48 16.50
CA GLY A 118 -0.80 -3.77 16.24
C GLY A 118 -2.07 -3.65 15.40
N TRP A 119 -2.23 -4.60 14.49
CA TRP A 119 -3.40 -4.72 13.61
C TRP A 119 -4.72 -4.85 14.40
N MET A 120 -5.77 -4.17 13.94
CA MET A 120 -7.13 -4.14 14.51
C MET A 120 -7.24 -3.58 15.95
N LYS A 121 -6.20 -2.94 16.47
CA LYS A 121 -6.30 -2.20 17.74
C LYS A 121 -6.95 -0.83 17.55
N GLU A 122 -7.38 -0.22 18.65
CA GLU A 122 -8.02 1.10 18.68
C GLU A 122 -7.26 2.15 17.84
N ASP A 123 -5.95 2.27 18.06
CA ASP A 123 -5.12 3.21 17.30
C ASP A 123 -5.10 2.93 15.79
N TYR A 124 -5.08 1.65 15.40
CA TYR A 124 -5.14 1.25 13.98
C TYR A 124 -6.51 1.59 13.38
N MET A 125 -7.60 1.31 14.11
CA MET A 125 -8.95 1.64 13.64
C MET A 125 -9.15 3.15 13.52
N LYS A 126 -8.58 3.93 14.45
CA LYS A 126 -8.55 5.38 14.35
C LYS A 126 -7.77 5.84 13.12
N ALA A 127 -6.59 5.28 12.87
CA ALA A 127 -5.79 5.60 11.68
C ALA A 127 -6.56 5.31 10.38
N VAL A 128 -7.25 4.17 10.29
CA VAL A 128 -8.13 3.84 9.16
C VAL A 128 -9.25 4.86 9.01
N HIS A 129 -9.92 5.24 10.10
CA HIS A 129 -10.97 6.24 10.07
C HIS A 129 -10.45 7.59 9.55
N ASP A 130 -9.36 8.11 10.13
CA ASP A 130 -8.76 9.39 9.76
C ASP A 130 -8.33 9.40 8.27
N SER A 131 -7.77 8.28 7.77
CA SER A 131 -7.41 8.15 6.35
C SER A 131 -8.65 8.08 5.45
N MET A 132 -9.73 7.40 5.86
CA MET A 132 -10.97 7.36 5.09
C MET A 132 -11.72 8.69 5.07
N GLU A 133 -11.68 9.47 6.15
CA GLU A 133 -12.18 10.85 6.18
C GLU A 133 -11.40 11.72 5.18
N THR A 134 -10.07 11.59 5.17
CA THR A 134 -9.20 12.27 4.19
C THR A 134 -9.56 11.89 2.76
N VAL A 135 -9.77 10.60 2.47
CA VAL A 135 -10.22 10.14 1.15
C VAL A 135 -11.59 10.71 0.79
N GLY A 136 -12.54 10.73 1.73
CA GLY A 136 -13.86 11.32 1.53
C GLY A 136 -13.82 12.81 1.19
N GLU A 137 -12.97 13.58 1.90
CA GLU A 137 -12.76 15.00 1.61
C GLU A 137 -12.15 15.23 0.22
N VAL A 138 -11.16 14.43 -0.18
CA VAL A 138 -10.56 14.56 -1.52
C VAL A 138 -11.58 14.17 -2.59
N ALA A 139 -12.27 13.05 -2.42
CA ALA A 139 -13.29 12.56 -3.34
C ALA A 139 -14.44 13.56 -3.50
N GLY A 140 -14.86 14.23 -2.42
CA GLY A 140 -15.88 15.27 -2.45
C GLY A 140 -15.48 16.55 -3.20
N THR A 141 -14.21 16.69 -3.60
CA THR A 141 -13.74 17.79 -4.46
C THR A 141 -13.55 17.41 -5.92
N LEU A 142 -13.75 16.13 -6.27
CA LEU A 142 -13.53 15.66 -7.62
C LEU A 142 -14.69 16.10 -8.54
N PRO A 143 -14.39 16.49 -9.78
CA PRO A 143 -15.41 16.68 -10.82
C PRO A 143 -16.20 15.39 -11.10
N ASP A 144 -17.45 15.53 -11.58
CA ASP A 144 -18.37 14.41 -11.81
C ASP A 144 -17.87 13.37 -12.85
N ASP A 145 -16.92 13.74 -13.71
CA ASP A 145 -16.34 12.86 -14.72
C ASP A 145 -15.17 12.00 -14.20
N TYR A 146 -14.75 12.19 -12.95
CA TYR A 146 -13.71 11.37 -12.33
C TYR A 146 -14.29 10.06 -11.78
N ILE A 147 -13.63 8.95 -12.13
CA ILE A 147 -13.88 7.66 -11.50
C ILE A 147 -12.92 7.50 -10.33
N THR A 148 -13.47 7.35 -9.11
CA THR A 148 -12.68 7.08 -7.91
C THR A 148 -12.61 5.59 -7.62
N ILE A 149 -11.38 5.06 -7.48
CA ILE A 149 -11.12 3.68 -7.06
C ILE A 149 -10.37 3.72 -5.73
N ILE A 150 -10.93 3.09 -4.71
CA ILE A 150 -10.29 2.93 -3.40
C ILE A 150 -9.89 1.47 -3.26
N THR A 151 -8.62 1.20 -3.00
CA THR A 151 -8.10 -0.16 -2.88
C THR A 151 -6.99 -0.25 -1.84
N THR A 152 -6.62 -1.49 -1.49
CA THR A 152 -5.47 -1.81 -0.64
C THR A 152 -4.68 -2.93 -1.29
N ILE A 153 -3.38 -3.00 -1.01
CA ILE A 153 -2.47 -3.92 -1.70
C ILE A 153 -2.20 -5.22 -0.93
N HIS A 154 -2.40 -5.23 0.39
CA HIS A 154 -2.33 -6.42 1.23
C HIS A 154 -2.91 -6.17 2.63
N PRO A 155 -3.44 -7.20 3.31
CA PRO A 155 -3.80 -7.10 4.71
C PRO A 155 -2.56 -7.16 5.62
N GLN A 156 -2.63 -6.48 6.76
CA GLN A 156 -1.68 -6.73 7.85
C GLN A 156 -2.01 -8.02 8.59
N LYS A 157 -1.01 -8.62 9.25
CA LYS A 157 -1.16 -9.85 10.04
C LYS A 157 -0.76 -9.61 11.49
N PRO A 158 -1.39 -10.29 12.47
CA PRO A 158 -0.95 -10.25 13.85
C PRO A 158 0.52 -10.69 13.95
N ARG A 159 1.34 -9.96 14.71
CA ARG A 159 2.63 -10.47 15.15
C ARG A 159 2.37 -11.68 16.04
N ARG A 160 2.80 -12.88 15.63
CA ARG A 160 2.87 -14.02 16.55
C ARG A 160 3.86 -13.64 17.65
N PRO A 161 3.53 -13.84 18.94
CA PRO A 161 4.53 -13.75 20.00
C PRO A 161 5.70 -14.66 19.62
N GLY A 162 6.90 -14.11 19.58
CA GLY A 162 8.09 -14.90 19.31
C GLY A 162 8.14 -16.03 20.33
N ARG A 163 8.19 -17.28 19.87
CA ARG A 163 8.74 -18.33 20.73
C ARG A 163 10.20 -17.96 20.91
N THR A 164 10.53 -17.35 22.04
CA THR A 164 11.89 -17.31 22.54
C THR A 164 12.31 -18.77 22.72
N ARG A 165 12.96 -19.37 21.72
CA ARG A 165 13.74 -20.59 21.94
C ARG A 165 14.97 -20.14 22.72
N LEU A 166 14.83 -20.12 24.05
CA LEU A 166 15.96 -20.18 24.96
C LEU A 166 16.72 -21.46 24.63
N TYR A 167 17.80 -21.37 23.85
CA TYR A 167 18.77 -22.44 23.77
C TYR A 167 19.59 -22.42 25.06
N ALA A 168 19.11 -23.14 26.08
CA ALA A 168 19.95 -23.54 27.18
C ALA A 168 20.87 -24.66 26.67
N ARG A 169 22.16 -24.35 26.51
CA ARG A 169 23.21 -25.34 26.23
C ARG A 169 23.47 -26.10 27.54
N HIS A 170 22.91 -27.30 27.67
CA HIS A 170 23.47 -28.33 28.54
C HIS A 170 23.50 -29.65 27.77
N GLY A 171 24.70 -30.19 27.60
CA GLY A 171 24.91 -31.46 26.93
C GLY A 171 24.61 -32.62 27.85
N SER A 172 23.86 -33.60 27.33
CA SER A 172 24.11 -35.05 27.49
C SER A 172 23.01 -35.82 26.77
N ALA A 173 23.39 -36.96 26.20
CA ALA A 173 22.65 -37.82 25.29
C ALA A 173 21.29 -38.33 25.80
N GLY A 174 20.38 -38.63 24.86
CA GLY A 174 19.17 -39.41 25.11
C GLY A 174 18.20 -39.38 23.93
N ARG A 175 17.73 -40.55 23.49
CA ARG A 175 16.83 -40.77 22.35
C ARG A 175 15.37 -40.46 22.69
N HIS A 176 14.60 -40.36 21.59
CA HIS A 176 13.19 -40.75 21.40
C HIS A 176 12.06 -39.71 21.43
N ASP A 177 11.21 -39.91 20.41
CA ASP A 177 9.80 -39.59 20.19
C ASP A 177 9.40 -38.23 19.57
N ASP A 178 8.86 -38.36 18.35
CA ASP A 178 8.29 -37.34 17.48
C ASP A 178 6.76 -37.31 17.73
N PRO A 179 6.14 -36.17 18.07
CA PRO A 179 4.70 -36.11 18.23
C PRO A 179 3.98 -35.75 16.92
N ASP A 180 2.88 -36.46 16.65
CA ASP A 180 1.96 -36.31 15.52
C ASP A 180 1.48 -34.86 15.24
N PRO A 181 1.17 -34.51 13.98
CA PRO A 181 0.72 -33.18 13.61
C PRO A 181 -0.74 -32.90 13.99
N VAL A 182 -0.95 -31.72 14.61
CA VAL A 182 -2.27 -31.17 14.98
C VAL A 182 -3.10 -30.79 13.73
N PRO A 183 -4.42 -31.02 13.68
CA PRO A 183 -5.25 -30.72 12.51
C PRO A 183 -5.44 -29.22 12.26
N ARG A 184 -5.52 -28.83 10.98
CA ARG A 184 -5.90 -27.46 10.56
C ARG A 184 -7.40 -27.24 10.77
N GLN A 185 -7.77 -26.23 11.56
CA GLN A 185 -9.14 -25.68 11.54
C GLN A 185 -9.28 -24.72 10.35
N GLU A 186 -10.21 -25.03 9.46
CA GLU A 186 -10.68 -24.10 8.43
C GLU A 186 -11.64 -23.07 9.04
N SER A 187 -11.44 -21.80 8.72
CA SER A 187 -12.33 -20.71 9.15
C SER A 187 -13.26 -20.31 7.99
N PRO A 188 -14.57 -20.14 8.21
CA PRO A 188 -15.54 -19.98 7.12
C PRO A 188 -15.45 -18.60 6.45
N ALA A 189 -15.53 -18.61 5.11
CA ALA A 189 -15.54 -17.43 4.27
C ALA A 189 -16.85 -16.64 4.43
N HIS A 190 -16.77 -15.39 4.90
CA HIS A 190 -17.88 -14.45 4.86
C HIS A 190 -18.00 -13.82 3.46
N ARG A 191 -19.02 -14.22 2.69
CA ARG A 191 -19.44 -13.52 1.46
C ARG A 191 -20.31 -12.31 1.83
N PHE A 192 -19.87 -11.10 1.48
CA PHE A 192 -20.74 -9.93 1.43
C PHE A 192 -21.39 -9.81 0.05
N ARG A 193 -22.71 -9.63 0.03
CA ARG A 193 -23.54 -9.44 -1.18
C ARG A 193 -24.00 -7.98 -1.18
N LEU A 194 -23.57 -7.18 -2.16
CA LEU A 194 -24.05 -5.81 -2.35
C LEU A 194 -25.45 -5.84 -2.98
N ARG A 195 -26.43 -5.17 -2.35
CA ARG A 195 -27.74 -4.87 -2.94
C ARG A 195 -27.62 -3.57 -3.73
N LYS A 196 -28.10 -3.57 -4.98
CA LYS A 196 -28.40 -2.36 -5.74
C LYS A 196 -29.74 -1.81 -5.24
N HIS A 197 -29.79 -0.52 -4.92
CA HIS A 197 -31.05 0.21 -4.86
C HIS A 197 -31.23 0.94 -6.19
N SER A 198 -32.41 0.73 -6.78
CA SER A 198 -32.94 1.44 -7.93
C SER A 198 -33.25 2.89 -7.62
#